data_AF-A0A2G1Y6W8-F1
#
_entry.id   AF-A0A2G1Y6W8-F1
#
_cell.length_a   1.000
_cell.length_b   1.000
_cell.length_c   1.000
_cell.angle_alpha   90.00
_cell.angle_beta   90.00
_cell.angle_gamma   90.00
#
_symmetry.space_group_name_H-M   'P 1'
#
loop_
_entity.id
_entity.type
_entity.pdbx_description
1 polymer ?
#
loop_
_entity_poly.entity_id
_entity_poly.type
_entity_poly.pdbx_seq_one_letter_code
_entity_poly.pdbx_strand_id
1 'polypeptide(L)'
;RSTIREGAAEYLEMPEGADKLPTLEELVASDGNIENGKAVFTRYCASCHQVNGAGIDFGPKLSEIGSKLSKDGMYASIIYPNEGIGFGYEGFVIETKDGSTLVGYIVSKTEDEIELKQMGGLQTTLRTSEITSIEELENSLMTTGLHLVMGTDELIDLVEYLSSLKKVEETVSK
;
A
#
# COMPACT_ATOMS: atom_id res chain seq x y z
N ARG A 1 -21.56 -23.07 -15.72
CA ARG A 1 -20.56 -22.63 -14.73
C ARG A 1 -19.57 -21.72 -15.44
N SER A 2 -19.89 -20.43 -15.49
CA SER A 2 -19.04 -19.35 -15.98
C SER A 2 -19.47 -18.12 -15.19
N THR A 3 -18.99 -18.05 -13.95
CA THR A 3 -19.45 -17.14 -12.92
C THR A 3 -18.32 -16.14 -12.61
N ILE A 4 -18.65 -14.86 -12.68
CA ILE A 4 -18.07 -13.78 -11.86
C ILE A 4 -16.62 -13.41 -12.21
N ARG A 5 -16.35 -13.02 -13.48
CA ARG A 5 -15.15 -12.20 -13.79
C ARG A 5 -15.44 -10.93 -14.60
N GLU A 6 -16.66 -10.76 -15.11
CA GLU A 6 -17.02 -9.62 -15.97
C GLU A 6 -17.96 -8.59 -15.30
N GLY A 7 -18.26 -8.74 -14.00
CA GLY A 7 -19.25 -7.87 -13.32
C GLY A 7 -18.71 -6.97 -12.20
N ALA A 8 -17.42 -7.02 -11.87
CA ALA A 8 -16.88 -6.24 -10.75
C ALA A 8 -16.55 -4.79 -11.13
N ALA A 9 -16.31 -4.52 -12.41
CA ALA A 9 -16.04 -3.17 -12.92
C ALA A 9 -17.30 -2.28 -12.99
N GLU A 10 -18.51 -2.86 -12.92
CA GLU A 10 -19.78 -2.12 -13.05
C GLU A 10 -20.27 -1.54 -11.70
N TYR A 11 -19.77 -2.03 -10.57
CA TYR A 11 -20.26 -1.66 -9.23
C TYR A 11 -19.31 -0.81 -8.38
N LEU A 12 -18.16 -0.43 -8.91
CA LEU A 12 -17.27 0.54 -8.27
C LEU A 12 -17.59 1.92 -8.83
N GLU A 13 -18.63 2.56 -8.30
CA GLU A 13 -18.89 3.97 -8.58
C GLU A 13 -17.69 4.80 -8.11
N MET A 14 -16.83 5.18 -9.06
CA MET A 14 -15.71 6.08 -8.82
C MET A 14 -16.25 7.43 -8.34
N PRO A 15 -15.61 8.07 -7.35
CA PRO A 15 -16.04 9.39 -6.88
C PRO A 15 -16.09 10.38 -8.06
N GLU A 16 -17.22 11.10 -8.19
CA GLU A 16 -17.39 12.14 -9.21
C GLU A 16 -16.29 13.20 -9.09
N GLY A 17 -15.50 13.37 -10.15
CA GLY A 17 -14.42 14.37 -10.22
C GLY A 17 -13.04 13.80 -10.57
N ALA A 18 -12.88 12.48 -10.62
CA ALA A 18 -11.75 11.86 -11.29
C ALA A 18 -11.87 12.12 -12.80
N ASP A 19 -10.87 12.69 -13.46
CA ASP A 19 -10.70 12.41 -14.88
C ASP A 19 -10.78 10.89 -15.06
N LYS A 20 -11.60 10.40 -16.01
CA LYS A 20 -11.70 8.96 -16.25
C LYS A 20 -10.28 8.46 -16.49
N LEU A 21 -9.73 7.73 -15.52
CA LEU A 21 -8.44 7.10 -15.68
C LEU A 21 -8.49 6.27 -16.97
N PRO A 22 -7.42 6.28 -17.78
CA PRO A 22 -7.29 5.33 -18.86
C PRO A 22 -7.48 3.90 -18.32
N THR A 23 -7.86 3.01 -19.21
CA THR A 23 -7.94 1.59 -18.87
C THR A 23 -6.59 1.09 -18.36
N LEU A 24 -6.61 0.03 -17.54
CA LEU A 24 -5.37 -0.58 -17.04
C LEU A 24 -4.43 -0.99 -18.18
N GLU A 25 -5.00 -1.42 -19.31
CA GLU A 25 -4.27 -1.79 -20.53
C GLU A 25 -3.52 -0.57 -21.13
N GLU A 26 -4.18 0.58 -21.22
CA GLU A 26 -3.57 1.83 -21.69
C GLU A 26 -2.47 2.34 -20.74
N LEU A 27 -2.71 2.24 -19.42
CA LEU A 27 -1.73 2.61 -18.40
C LEU A 27 -0.48 1.74 -18.44
N VAL A 28 -0.64 0.43 -18.66
CA VAL A 28 0.49 -0.52 -18.75
C VAL A 28 1.28 -0.34 -20.05
N ALA A 29 0.61 0.02 -21.14
CA ALA A 29 1.24 0.27 -22.43
C ALA A 29 1.99 1.62 -22.50
N SER A 30 1.76 2.51 -21.53
CA SER A 30 2.40 3.82 -21.47
C SER A 30 3.81 3.74 -20.88
N ASP A 31 4.72 4.52 -21.46
CA ASP A 31 6.07 4.71 -20.96
C ASP A 31 6.12 5.93 -20.04
N GLY A 32 6.58 5.73 -18.80
CA GLY A 32 6.75 6.81 -17.83
C GLY A 32 8.17 7.35 -17.77
N ASN A 33 8.35 8.39 -16.98
CA ASN A 33 9.63 8.97 -16.62
C ASN A 33 10.01 8.60 -15.18
N ILE A 34 11.12 7.88 -15.03
CA ILE A 34 11.61 7.38 -13.73
C ILE A 34 11.93 8.53 -12.75
N GLU A 35 12.54 9.62 -13.21
CA GLU A 35 12.93 10.73 -12.34
C GLU A 35 11.71 11.50 -11.82
N ASN A 36 10.72 11.73 -12.69
CA ASN A 36 9.43 12.28 -12.26
C ASN A 36 8.74 11.33 -11.29
N GLY A 37 8.71 10.03 -11.61
CA GLY A 37 8.09 9.00 -10.77
C GLY A 37 8.67 8.93 -9.37
N LYS A 38 9.97 9.15 -9.23
CA LYS A 38 10.64 9.28 -7.92
C LYS A 38 10.16 10.50 -7.13
N ALA A 39 9.97 11.64 -7.80
CA ALA A 39 9.42 12.84 -7.16
C ALA A 39 7.97 12.60 -6.72
N VAL A 40 7.18 11.93 -7.56
CA VAL A 40 5.80 11.52 -7.25
C VAL A 40 5.76 10.56 -6.05
N PHE A 41 6.60 9.54 -6.02
CA PHE A 41 6.76 8.63 -4.88
C PHE A 41 7.07 9.40 -3.59
N THR A 42 7.97 10.37 -3.65
CA THR A 42 8.35 11.19 -2.50
C THR A 42 7.16 12.00 -1.97
N ARG A 43 6.29 12.48 -2.86
CA ARG A 43 5.13 13.31 -2.50
C ARG A 43 3.99 12.49 -1.90
N TYR A 44 3.74 11.28 -2.41
CA TYR A 44 2.52 10.52 -2.09
C TYR A 44 2.75 9.23 -1.32
N CYS A 45 3.89 8.57 -1.52
CA CYS A 45 4.11 7.21 -1.03
C CYS A 45 5.10 7.18 0.14
N ALA A 46 6.05 8.12 0.19
CA ALA A 46 7.13 8.13 1.20
C ALA A 46 6.65 8.40 2.63
N SER A 47 5.42 8.88 2.82
CA SER A 47 4.76 9.02 4.14
C SER A 47 4.47 7.68 4.80
N CYS A 48 4.42 6.60 4.02
CA CYS A 48 4.12 5.25 4.50
C CYS A 48 5.13 4.20 4.05
N HIS A 49 5.72 4.32 2.86
CA HIS A 49 6.60 3.30 2.28
C HIS A 49 8.06 3.74 2.26
N GLN A 50 8.95 2.77 2.42
CA GLN A 50 10.39 2.98 2.23
C GLN A 50 10.90 2.47 0.90
N VAL A 51 11.79 3.24 0.29
CA VAL A 51 12.67 2.80 -0.80
C VAL A 51 14.11 3.10 -0.39
N ASN A 52 14.95 2.06 -0.36
CA ASN A 52 16.37 2.14 0.00
C ASN A 52 16.62 2.88 1.34
N GLY A 53 15.71 2.70 2.31
CA GLY A 53 15.78 3.33 3.63
C GLY A 53 15.25 4.77 3.70
N ALA A 54 14.84 5.37 2.57
CA ALA A 54 14.18 6.66 2.54
C ALA A 54 12.66 6.51 2.60
N GLY A 55 12.01 7.34 3.41
CA GLY A 55 10.57 7.28 3.70
C GLY A 55 10.28 6.71 5.10
N ILE A 56 8.99 6.56 5.41
CA ILE A 56 8.52 6.02 6.69
C ILE A 56 8.38 4.50 6.61
N ASP A 57 8.78 3.80 7.67
CA ASP A 57 8.66 2.35 7.80
C ASP A 57 7.29 1.99 8.38
N PHE A 58 6.21 2.13 7.60
CA PHE A 58 4.86 1.76 8.01
C PHE A 58 4.25 0.72 7.07
N GLY A 59 4.18 1.00 5.77
CA GLY A 59 3.79 0.05 4.74
C GLY A 59 4.96 -0.81 4.25
N PRO A 60 4.68 -1.78 3.37
CA PRO A 60 5.70 -2.64 2.78
C PRO A 60 6.85 -1.86 2.14
N LYS A 61 8.08 -2.35 2.34
CA LYS A 61 9.26 -1.79 1.67
C LYS A 61 9.19 -2.04 0.16
N LEU A 62 9.41 -1.00 -0.63
CA LEU A 62 9.26 -1.03 -2.08
C LEU A 62 10.58 -1.05 -2.86
N SER A 63 11.73 -1.13 -2.17
CA SER A 63 13.07 -1.13 -2.79
C SER A 63 13.29 -2.17 -3.90
N GLU A 64 12.52 -3.26 -3.89
CA GLU A 64 12.62 -4.35 -4.88
C GLU A 64 11.25 -4.69 -5.48
N ILE A 65 10.29 -3.76 -5.44
CA ILE A 65 8.92 -4.05 -5.85
C ILE A 65 8.81 -4.41 -7.34
N GLY A 66 9.66 -3.83 -8.19
CA GLY A 66 9.77 -4.16 -9.62
C GLY A 66 10.28 -5.55 -9.92
N SER A 67 10.82 -6.27 -8.94
CA SER A 67 11.13 -7.71 -9.04
C SER A 67 10.00 -8.60 -8.55
N LYS A 68 9.02 -8.05 -7.81
CA LYS A 68 7.95 -8.81 -7.14
C LYS A 68 6.58 -8.65 -7.79
N LEU A 69 6.29 -7.47 -8.32
CA LEU A 69 5.04 -7.15 -8.99
C LEU A 69 5.29 -6.67 -10.41
N SER A 70 4.39 -7.04 -11.31
CA SER A 70 4.29 -6.47 -12.65
C SER A 70 3.60 -5.09 -12.60
N LYS A 71 3.72 -4.30 -13.68
CA LYS A 71 3.11 -2.95 -13.76
C LYS A 71 1.60 -2.99 -13.50
N ASP A 72 0.89 -3.97 -14.07
CA ASP A 72 -0.55 -4.18 -13.82
C ASP A 72 -0.86 -4.43 -12.35
N GLY A 73 -0.05 -5.26 -11.67
CA GLY A 73 -0.19 -5.49 -10.23
C GLY A 73 0.09 -4.24 -9.38
N MET A 74 1.03 -3.40 -9.80
CA MET A 74 1.31 -2.12 -9.14
C MET A 74 0.15 -1.13 -9.29
N TYR A 75 -0.36 -0.94 -10.50
CA TYR A 75 -1.55 -0.09 -10.73
C TYR A 75 -2.75 -0.61 -9.95
N ALA A 76 -3.02 -1.91 -9.98
CA ALA A 76 -4.12 -2.50 -9.23
C ALA A 76 -3.98 -2.22 -7.72
N SER A 77 -2.78 -2.35 -7.17
CA SER A 77 -2.51 -2.08 -5.74
C SER A 77 -2.70 -0.60 -5.37
N ILE A 78 -2.39 0.34 -6.27
CA ILE A 78 -2.54 1.79 -6.05
C ILE A 78 -4.00 2.23 -6.22
N ILE A 79 -4.71 1.67 -7.19
CA ILE A 79 -6.08 2.05 -7.52
C ILE A 79 -7.07 1.37 -6.57
N TYR A 80 -6.83 0.09 -6.24
CA TYR A 80 -7.69 -0.78 -5.44
C TYR A 80 -6.95 -1.38 -4.23
N PRO A 81 -6.45 -0.55 -3.29
CA PRO A 81 -5.63 -1.02 -2.17
C PRO A 81 -6.35 -1.98 -1.20
N ASN A 82 -7.70 -2.01 -1.23
CA ASN A 82 -8.51 -2.93 -0.43
C ASN A 82 -8.58 -4.36 -1.01
N GLU A 83 -8.29 -4.55 -2.31
CA GLU A 83 -8.40 -5.86 -2.96
C GLU A 83 -7.16 -6.74 -2.74
N GLY A 84 -6.06 -6.15 -2.26
CA GLY A 84 -4.76 -6.81 -2.11
C GLY A 84 -4.03 -6.37 -0.85
N ILE A 85 -4.59 -6.69 0.33
CA ILE A 85 -3.90 -6.46 1.61
C ILE A 85 -2.77 -7.50 1.73
N GLY A 86 -1.53 -7.02 1.85
CA GLY A 86 -0.36 -7.87 2.02
C GLY A 86 -0.38 -8.57 3.38
N PHE A 87 0.01 -9.84 3.41
CA PHE A 87 0.10 -10.61 4.66
C PHE A 87 0.99 -9.89 5.69
N GLY A 88 0.47 -9.75 6.91
CA GLY A 88 1.13 -9.02 7.99
C GLY A 88 0.93 -7.50 7.96
N TYR A 89 0.09 -6.99 7.04
CA TYR A 89 -0.33 -5.58 6.98
C TYR A 89 -1.84 -5.42 7.16
N GLU A 90 -2.52 -6.45 7.65
CA GLU A 90 -3.91 -6.38 8.06
C GLU A 90 -4.07 -5.32 9.15
N GLY A 91 -5.03 -4.41 8.94
CA GLY A 91 -5.28 -3.32 9.87
C GLY A 91 -6.13 -3.78 11.05
N PHE A 92 -5.86 -3.24 12.22
CA PHE A 92 -6.61 -3.49 13.44
C PHE A 92 -6.95 -2.18 14.16
N VAL A 93 -8.15 -2.15 14.73
CA VAL A 93 -8.56 -1.18 15.75
C VAL A 93 -8.45 -1.86 17.09
N ILE A 94 -7.66 -1.27 18.00
CA ILE A 94 -7.49 -1.76 19.37
C ILE A 94 -8.06 -0.70 20.31
N GLU A 95 -9.07 -1.07 21.09
CA GLU A 95 -9.56 -0.25 22.19
C GLU A 95 -8.94 -0.73 23.49
N THR A 96 -8.50 0.22 24.30
CA THR A 96 -7.84 -0.05 25.58
C THR A 96 -8.74 0.34 26.76
N LYS A 97 -8.43 -0.17 27.94
CA LYS A 97 -9.21 0.08 29.16
C LYS A 97 -9.16 1.52 29.65
N ASP A 98 -8.16 2.29 29.24
CA ASP A 98 -8.06 3.73 29.55
C ASP A 98 -8.91 4.61 28.62
N GLY A 99 -9.57 3.99 27.63
CA GLY A 99 -10.42 4.66 26.64
C GLY A 99 -9.69 5.06 25.36
N SER A 100 -8.40 4.74 25.20
CA SER A 100 -7.67 5.01 23.96
C SER A 100 -8.05 4.03 22.86
N THR A 101 -8.22 4.55 21.64
CA THR A 101 -8.39 3.77 20.41
C THR A 101 -7.12 3.91 19.57
N LEU A 102 -6.50 2.78 19.26
CA LEU A 102 -5.26 2.71 18.48
C LEU A 102 -5.55 2.00 17.16
N VAL A 103 -4.99 2.52 16.07
CA VAL A 103 -5.15 1.94 14.72
C VAL A 103 -3.78 1.69 14.12
N GLY A 104 -3.57 0.49 13.59
CA GLY A 104 -2.30 0.06 13.02
C GLY A 104 -2.35 -1.41 12.60
N TYR A 105 -1.20 -2.01 12.34
CA TYR A 105 -1.09 -3.44 12.10
C TYR A 105 -0.24 -4.11 13.18
N ILE A 106 -0.50 -5.39 13.44
CA ILE A 106 0.17 -6.15 14.49
C ILE A 106 1.51 -6.67 13.94
N VAL A 107 2.61 -6.19 14.51
CA VAL A 107 3.97 -6.64 14.16
C VAL A 107 4.29 -7.96 14.85
N SER A 108 3.88 -8.09 16.11
CA SER A 108 4.06 -9.30 16.90
C SER A 108 2.95 -9.44 17.94
N LYS A 109 2.61 -10.69 18.27
CA LYS A 109 1.58 -11.01 19.26
C LYS A 109 2.01 -12.23 20.06
N THR A 110 1.97 -12.08 21.38
CA THR A 110 2.18 -13.14 22.38
C THR A 110 0.93 -13.27 23.25
N GLU A 111 0.96 -14.13 24.28
CA GLU A 111 -0.13 -14.23 25.26
C GLU A 111 -0.29 -12.95 26.09
N ASP A 112 0.82 -12.28 26.41
CA ASP A 112 0.84 -11.14 27.33
C ASP A 112 0.93 -9.78 26.63
N GLU A 113 1.47 -9.73 25.42
CA GLU A 113 1.78 -8.48 24.72
C GLU A 113 1.43 -8.50 23.23
N ILE A 114 1.02 -7.34 22.72
CA ILE A 114 0.84 -7.03 21.30
C ILE A 114 1.73 -5.84 20.95
N GLU A 115 2.53 -5.99 19.91
CA GLU A 115 3.26 -4.89 19.31
C GLU A 115 2.46 -4.36 18.11
N LEU A 116 1.93 -3.15 18.25
CA LEU A 116 1.17 -2.47 17.22
C LEU A 116 2.06 -1.44 16.53
N LYS A 117 2.12 -1.47 15.19
CA LYS A 117 2.73 -0.38 14.42
C LYS A 117 1.65 0.49 13.80
N GLN A 118 1.71 1.77 14.13
CA GLN A 118 0.74 2.79 13.77
C GLN A 118 1.27 3.67 12.64
N MET A 119 0.35 4.39 11.99
CA MET A 119 0.71 5.34 10.93
C MET A 119 1.78 6.33 11.42
N GLY A 120 2.71 6.68 10.53
CA GLY A 120 3.91 7.45 10.89
C GLY A 120 5.07 6.61 11.43
N GLY A 121 4.90 5.29 11.51
CA GLY A 121 5.97 4.34 11.90
C GLY A 121 6.14 4.17 13.42
N LEU A 122 5.22 4.73 14.22
CA LEU A 122 5.22 4.58 15.67
C LEU A 122 4.94 3.12 16.04
N GLN A 123 5.76 2.54 16.91
CA GLN A 123 5.51 1.22 17.50
C GLN A 123 5.11 1.37 18.96
N THR A 124 4.01 0.73 19.33
CA THR A 124 3.46 0.73 20.68
C THR A 124 3.30 -0.71 21.15
N THR A 125 3.89 -1.03 22.30
CA THR A 125 3.66 -2.31 22.98
C THR A 125 2.48 -2.16 23.93
N LEU A 126 1.48 -3.02 23.78
CA LEU A 126 0.26 -3.06 24.58
C LEU A 126 0.21 -4.38 25.35
N ARG A 127 -0.09 -4.33 26.65
CA ARG A 127 -0.38 -5.57 27.39
C ARG A 127 -1.77 -6.05 27.01
N THR A 128 -1.93 -7.34 26.74
CA THR A 128 -3.24 -7.94 26.44
C THR A 128 -4.24 -7.71 27.58
N SER A 129 -3.75 -7.63 28.82
CA SER A 129 -4.55 -7.28 30.00
C SER A 129 -5.08 -5.83 30.02
N GLU A 130 -4.54 -4.92 29.20
CA GLU A 130 -4.97 -3.52 29.08
C GLU A 130 -5.93 -3.30 27.90
N ILE A 131 -6.14 -4.32 27.07
CA ILE A 131 -6.98 -4.27 25.87
C ILE A 131 -8.41 -4.66 26.23
N THR A 132 -9.36 -3.92 25.65
CA THR A 132 -10.81 -4.17 25.74
C THR A 132 -11.29 -4.92 24.51
N SER A 133 -10.87 -4.52 23.31
CA SER A 133 -11.27 -5.11 22.03
C SER A 133 -10.15 -5.04 21.00
N ILE A 134 -10.16 -5.97 20.07
CA ILE A 134 -9.30 -5.99 18.87
C ILE A 134 -10.21 -6.35 17.71
N GLU A 135 -10.35 -5.44 16.76
CA GLU A 135 -11.19 -5.61 15.57
C GLU A 135 -10.34 -5.46 14.33
N GLU A 136 -10.44 -6.39 13.40
CA GLU A 136 -9.79 -6.29 12.10
C GLU A 136 -10.55 -5.29 11.21
N LEU A 137 -9.82 -4.43 10.52
CA LEU A 137 -10.38 -3.48 9.59
C LEU A 137 -10.78 -4.19 8.30
N GLU A 138 -11.97 -3.88 7.78
CA GLU A 138 -12.42 -4.34 6.47
C GLU A 138 -11.64 -3.69 5.31
N ASN A 139 -11.07 -2.51 5.56
CA ASN A 139 -10.33 -1.73 4.58
C ASN A 139 -8.84 -1.72 4.87
N SER A 140 -8.04 -1.55 3.83
CA SER A 140 -6.59 -1.43 3.91
C SER A 140 -6.17 -0.17 4.69
N LEU A 141 -5.03 -0.27 5.39
CA LEU A 141 -4.34 0.90 5.96
C LEU A 141 -3.74 1.80 4.87
N MET A 142 -3.62 1.30 3.64
CA MET A 142 -3.32 2.11 2.47
C MET A 142 -4.60 2.80 1.99
N THR A 143 -4.64 4.13 2.12
CA THR A 143 -5.85 4.93 1.83
C THR A 143 -6.29 4.80 0.38
N THR A 144 -7.58 4.57 0.16
CA THR A 144 -8.20 4.61 -1.17
C THR A 144 -8.21 6.03 -1.75
N GLY A 145 -8.28 6.13 -3.08
CA GLY A 145 -8.41 7.42 -3.77
C GLY A 145 -7.10 8.21 -3.94
N LEU A 146 -5.94 7.63 -3.62
CA LEU A 146 -4.65 8.30 -3.85
C LEU A 146 -4.44 8.66 -5.33
N HIS A 147 -4.88 7.80 -6.24
CA HIS A 147 -4.85 8.03 -7.68
C HIS A 147 -5.71 9.22 -8.14
N LEU A 148 -6.71 9.64 -7.35
CA LEU A 148 -7.60 10.76 -7.67
C LEU A 148 -6.95 12.12 -7.44
N VAL A 149 -5.93 12.16 -6.59
CA VAL A 149 -5.17 13.39 -6.29
C VAL A 149 -3.84 13.45 -7.07
N MET A 150 -3.69 12.58 -8.07
CA MET A 150 -2.52 12.46 -8.94
C MET A 150 -2.97 12.63 -10.39
N GLY A 151 -2.16 13.32 -11.21
CA GLY A 151 -2.39 13.31 -12.65
C GLY A 151 -2.17 11.91 -13.24
N THR A 152 -2.83 11.58 -14.35
CA THR A 152 -2.60 10.32 -15.06
C THR A 152 -1.12 10.11 -15.40
N ASP A 153 -0.45 11.15 -15.91
CA ASP A 153 0.99 11.10 -16.21
C ASP A 153 1.83 10.88 -14.94
N GLU A 154 1.45 11.46 -13.80
CA GLU A 154 2.15 11.23 -12.54
C GLU A 154 1.99 9.78 -12.06
N LEU A 155 0.82 9.19 -12.27
CA LEU A 155 0.57 7.78 -11.95
C LEU A 155 1.38 6.84 -12.85
N ILE A 156 1.49 7.15 -14.14
CA ILE A 156 2.33 6.41 -15.10
C ILE A 156 3.80 6.51 -14.70
N ASP A 157 4.28 7.73 -14.44
CA ASP A 157 5.64 7.99 -14.00
C ASP A 157 5.96 7.26 -12.68
N LEU A 158 5.04 7.26 -11.72
CA LEU A 158 5.18 6.53 -10.45
C LEU A 158 5.39 5.03 -10.69
N VAL A 159 4.53 4.40 -11.50
CA VAL A 159 4.63 2.96 -11.76
C VAL A 159 5.88 2.62 -12.57
N GLU A 160 6.33 3.49 -13.47
CA GLU A 160 7.62 3.33 -14.14
C GLU A 160 8.78 3.32 -13.14
N TYR A 161 8.80 4.30 -12.22
CA TYR A 161 9.79 4.33 -11.15
C TYR A 161 9.76 3.07 -10.29
N LEU A 162 8.58 2.65 -9.80
CA LEU A 162 8.44 1.44 -8.99
C LEU A 162 8.86 0.17 -9.76
N SER A 163 8.56 0.08 -11.05
CA SER A 163 8.97 -1.03 -11.92
C SER A 163 10.50 -1.09 -12.10
N SER A 164 11.17 0.06 -12.04
CA SER A 164 12.65 0.14 -12.09
C SER A 164 13.33 -0.36 -10.81
N LEU A 165 12.62 -0.40 -9.67
CA LEU A 165 13.14 -0.85 -8.38
C LEU A 165 13.27 -2.37 -8.33
N LYS A 166 14.35 -2.90 -8.88
CA LYS A 166 14.65 -4.32 -8.96
C LYS A 166 15.78 -4.70 -8.01
N LYS A 167 15.76 -5.96 -7.55
CA LYS A 167 16.87 -6.55 -6.81
C LYS A 167 18.15 -6.39 -7.62
N VAL A 168 19.17 -5.79 -7.02
CA VAL A 168 20.52 -5.78 -7.60
C VAL A 168 21.05 -7.20 -7.45
N GLU A 169 21.20 -7.92 -8.56
CA GLU A 169 21.96 -9.17 -8.55
C GLU A 169 23.43 -8.82 -8.26
N GLU A 170 23.88 -9.06 -7.03
CA GLU A 170 25.31 -9.07 -6.75
C GLU A 170 25.94 -10.17 -7.60
N THR A 171 26.60 -9.76 -8.68
CA THR A 171 27.43 -10.67 -9.46
C THR A 171 28.60 -11.07 -8.57
N VAL A 172 28.49 -12.22 -7.91
CA VAL A 172 29.62 -12.84 -7.20
C VAL A 172 30.66 -13.16 -8.28
N SER A 173 31.62 -12.25 -8.46
CA SER A 173 32.80 -12.46 -9.28
C SER A 173 33.58 -13.61 -8.63
N LYS A 174 33.56 -14.77 -9.30
CA LYS A 174 34.43 -15.90 -9.02
C LYS A 174 35.86 -15.59 -9.44
#